data_AF-A0A924HHQ7-F1
#
_entry.id   AF-A0A924HHQ7-F1
#
_cell.length_a   1.000
_cell.length_b   1.000
_cell.length_c   1.000
_cell.angle_alpha   90.00
_cell.angle_beta   90.00
_cell.angle_gamma   90.00
#
_symmetry.space_group_name_H-M   'P 1'
#
loop_
_entity.id
_entity.type
_entity.pdbx_description
1 polymer ?
#
loop_
_entity_poly.entity_id
_entity_poly.type
_entity_poly.pdbx_seq_one_letter_code
_entity_poly.pdbx_strand_id
1 'polypeptide(L)'
;MELVIFLVLLALLGLLGFWFYRNSRRKTLAVRMTAPEPDDSAYQVSFAPPEFEWSGDSSSTLRIKTLTYKQYECLEDARYGFKIIAVTPPERKKVQPRGTRAHGLKTVTSLAKHGFLADDGQAGYLITDLGLNALEVCSVRY
;
A
#
# COMPACT_ATOMS: atom_id res chain seq x y z
N MET A 1 49.42 11.35 1.43
CA MET A 1 49.19 9.92 1.74
C MET A 1 47.91 9.73 2.54
N GLU A 2 47.69 10.46 3.62
CA GLU A 2 46.52 10.28 4.51
C GLU A 2 45.15 10.52 3.83
N LEU A 3 45.01 11.60 3.04
CA LEU A 3 43.75 11.88 2.33
C LEU A 3 43.34 10.79 1.34
N VAL A 4 44.32 10.15 0.68
CA VAL A 4 44.06 9.05 -0.25
C VAL A 4 43.58 7.81 0.50
N ILE A 5 44.14 7.55 1.68
CA ILE A 5 43.75 6.42 2.54
C ILE A 5 42.30 6.61 3.04
N PHE A 6 41.92 7.84 3.42
CA PHE A 6 40.53 8.14 3.83
C PHE A 6 39.52 7.94 2.69
N LEU A 7 39.86 8.35 1.47
CA LEU A 7 38.98 8.16 0.32
C LEU A 7 38.79 6.67 -0.03
N VAL A 8 39.86 5.87 0.07
CA VAL A 8 39.78 4.42 -0.15
C VAL A 8 38.93 3.74 0.93
N LEU A 9 39.05 4.15 2.20
CA LEU A 9 38.23 3.62 3.29
C LEU A 9 36.73 3.93 3.11
N LEU A 10 36.39 5.15 2.69
CA LEU A 10 35.00 5.54 2.42
C LEU A 10 34.40 4.75 1.25
N ALA A 11 35.17 4.54 0.17
CA ALA A 11 34.74 3.73 -0.96
C ALA A 11 34.49 2.26 -0.55
N LEU A 12 35.38 1.69 0.27
CA LEU A 12 35.23 0.31 0.77
C LEU A 12 33.99 0.16 1.68
N LEU A 13 33.71 1.13 2.55
CA LEU A 13 32.53 1.13 3.41
C LEU A 13 31.23 1.23 2.60
N GLY A 14 31.21 2.08 1.56
CA GLY A 14 30.08 2.19 0.63
C GLY A 14 29.80 0.89 -0.12
N LEU A 15 30.86 0.23 -0.62
CA LEU A 15 30.75 -1.05 -1.33
C LEU A 15 30.26 -2.19 -0.42
N LEU A 16 30.75 -2.25 0.83
CA LEU A 16 30.30 -3.23 1.82
C LEU A 16 28.84 -3.04 2.20
N GLY A 17 28.41 -1.80 2.45
CA GLY A 17 27.02 -1.47 2.75
C GLY A 17 26.09 -1.82 1.57
N PHE A 18 26.49 -1.50 0.34
CA PHE A 18 25.73 -1.83 -0.86
C PHE A 18 25.63 -3.35 -1.10
N TRP A 19 26.71 -4.09 -0.86
CA TRP A 19 26.73 -5.54 -0.98
C TRP A 19 25.80 -6.21 0.04
N PHE A 20 25.83 -5.75 1.30
CA PHE A 20 24.96 -6.28 2.35
C PHE A 20 23.48 -5.96 2.08
N TYR A 21 23.18 -4.73 1.63
CA TYR A 21 21.84 -4.31 1.24
C TYR A 21 21.29 -5.15 0.08
N ARG A 22 22.11 -5.40 -0.96
CA ARG A 22 21.73 -6.23 -2.10
C ARG A 22 21.55 -7.70 -1.72
N ASN A 23 22.35 -8.22 -0.78
CA ASN A 23 22.24 -9.61 -0.35
C ASN A 23 21.03 -9.84 0.57
N SER A 24 20.66 -8.84 1.38
CA SER A 24 19.43 -8.89 2.20
C SER A 24 18.16 -8.96 1.34
N ARG A 25 18.11 -8.22 0.22
CA ARG A 25 16.98 -8.29 -0.73
C ARG A 25 16.88 -9.60 -1.53
N ARG A 26 17.89 -10.47 -1.51
CA ARG A 26 17.87 -11.77 -2.22
C ARG A 26 17.24 -12.91 -1.41
N LYS A 27 16.83 -12.68 -0.15
CA LYS A 27 16.33 -13.74 0.74
C LYS A 27 14.82 -13.95 0.75
N THR A 28 14.05 -13.34 -0.15
CA THR A 28 12.56 -13.42 -0.13
C THR A 28 11.88 -14.09 -1.33
N LEU A 29 12.59 -14.83 -2.17
CA LEU A 29 11.93 -15.65 -3.21
C LEU A 29 12.62 -17.01 -3.34
N ALA A 30 12.14 -17.97 -2.55
CA ALA A 30 12.36 -19.39 -2.79
C ALA A 30 11.13 -20.18 -2.33
N VAL A 31 9.96 -19.93 -2.95
CA VAL A 31 8.87 -20.91 -2.95
C VAL A 31 9.29 -21.99 -3.95
N ARG A 32 9.79 -23.09 -3.42
CA ARG A 32 10.22 -24.27 -4.17
C ARG A 32 8.97 -25.00 -4.64
N MET A 33 8.52 -24.72 -5.87
CA MET A 33 7.51 -25.55 -6.54
C MET A 33 8.19 -26.85 -6.99
N THR A 34 8.15 -27.88 -6.16
CA THR A 34 8.31 -29.26 -6.61
C THR A 34 6.98 -29.74 -7.17
N ALA A 35 6.90 -29.92 -8.49
CA ALA A 35 5.81 -30.64 -9.12
C ALA A 35 5.97 -32.14 -8.84
N PRO A 36 4.95 -32.85 -8.31
CA PRO A 36 4.97 -34.30 -8.28
C PRO A 36 4.46 -34.85 -9.62
N GLU A 37 5.15 -35.88 -10.09
CA GLU A 37 4.82 -36.75 -11.22
C GLU A 37 3.44 -37.41 -11.01
N PRO A 38 2.61 -37.60 -12.05
CA PRO A 38 1.29 -38.21 -11.87
C PRO A 38 1.43 -39.74 -11.77
N ASP A 39 1.17 -40.29 -10.59
CA ASP A 39 1.07 -41.73 -10.36
C ASP A 39 -0.39 -42.19 -10.54
N ASP A 40 -0.58 -43.21 -11.39
CA ASP A 40 -1.86 -43.74 -11.88
C ASP A 40 -2.53 -44.65 -10.83
N SER A 41 -2.90 -44.07 -9.68
CA SER A 41 -3.76 -44.75 -8.71
C SER A 41 -4.98 -43.90 -8.39
N ALA A 42 -6.13 -44.39 -8.83
CA ALA A 42 -7.43 -43.73 -8.70
C ALA A 42 -7.76 -43.44 -7.22
N TYR A 43 -7.55 -42.19 -6.81
CA TYR A 43 -7.96 -41.72 -5.48
C TYR A 43 -9.44 -41.35 -5.53
N GLN A 44 -10.31 -42.22 -4.99
CA GLN A 44 -11.71 -41.89 -4.75
C GLN A 44 -11.79 -40.83 -3.64
N VAL A 45 -12.00 -39.58 -4.03
CA VAL A 45 -12.26 -38.47 -3.09
C VAL A 45 -13.69 -38.60 -2.58
N SER A 46 -13.84 -39.24 -1.43
CA SER A 46 -15.09 -39.20 -0.66
C SER A 46 -15.16 -37.86 0.07
N PHE A 47 -16.03 -36.96 -0.41
CA PHE A 47 -16.32 -35.69 0.25
C PHE A 47 -17.10 -35.96 1.55
N ALA A 48 -16.40 -36.30 2.63
CA ALA A 48 -16.93 -36.10 3.96
C ALA A 48 -16.69 -34.62 4.29
N PRO A 49 -17.73 -33.79 4.48
CA PRO A 49 -17.52 -32.43 4.97
C PRO A 49 -16.88 -32.57 6.35
N PRO A 50 -15.63 -32.11 6.55
CA PRO A 50 -15.11 -32.07 7.89
C PRO A 50 -15.99 -31.09 8.66
N GLU A 51 -16.38 -31.43 9.88
CA GLU A 51 -16.74 -30.48 10.93
C GLU A 51 -15.48 -29.65 11.25
N PHE A 52 -14.98 -28.94 10.23
CA PHE A 52 -13.83 -28.08 10.29
C PHE A 52 -14.35 -26.81 10.94
N GLU A 53 -14.26 -26.77 12.27
CA GLU A 53 -14.18 -25.53 12.99
C GLU A 53 -13.04 -24.72 12.36
N TRP A 54 -13.41 -23.76 11.51
CA TRP A 54 -12.52 -22.70 11.08
C TRP A 54 -12.02 -22.03 12.36
N SER A 55 -10.78 -22.32 12.76
CA SER A 55 -10.08 -21.59 13.83
C SER A 55 -9.64 -20.20 13.34
N GLY A 56 -10.55 -19.53 12.63
CA GLY A 56 -10.44 -18.18 12.13
C GLY A 56 -11.85 -17.66 12.08
N ASP A 57 -12.12 -16.63 12.89
CA ASP A 57 -13.39 -15.93 12.89
C ASP A 57 -13.83 -15.67 11.44
N SER A 58 -14.89 -16.34 10.99
CA SER A 58 -15.62 -15.99 9.76
C SER A 58 -16.26 -14.59 9.86
N SER A 59 -16.01 -13.87 10.97
CA SER A 59 -16.21 -12.44 11.14
C SER A 59 -15.15 -11.57 10.44
N SER A 60 -14.28 -12.11 9.57
CA SER A 60 -13.65 -11.27 8.55
C SER A 60 -14.63 -10.95 7.42
N THR A 61 -15.81 -10.43 7.75
CA THR A 61 -16.37 -9.41 6.87
C THR A 61 -15.25 -8.39 6.77
N LEU A 62 -14.52 -8.36 5.66
CA LEU A 62 -13.87 -7.16 5.21
C LEU A 62 -14.97 -6.13 5.37
N ARG A 63 -14.91 -5.30 6.44
CA ARG A 63 -15.87 -4.23 6.63
C ARG A 63 -15.73 -3.46 5.34
N ILE A 64 -16.68 -3.65 4.42
CA ILE A 64 -16.73 -2.92 3.17
C ILE A 64 -16.87 -1.50 3.67
N LYS A 65 -15.74 -0.80 3.75
CA LYS A 65 -15.65 0.49 4.42
C LYS A 65 -16.36 1.42 3.46
N THR A 66 -17.65 1.61 3.68
CA THR A 66 -18.45 2.50 2.85
C THR A 66 -17.79 3.86 2.84
N LEU A 67 -17.35 4.30 1.67
CA LEU A 67 -16.77 5.62 1.49
C LEU A 67 -17.92 6.62 1.40
N THR A 68 -17.80 7.73 2.11
CA THR A 68 -18.66 8.88 1.85
C THR A 68 -18.35 9.43 0.46
N TYR A 69 -19.34 10.05 -0.19
CA TYR A 69 -19.14 10.69 -1.50
C TYR A 69 -17.90 11.62 -1.54
N LYS A 70 -17.66 12.40 -0.49
CA LYS A 70 -16.49 13.30 -0.40
C LYS A 70 -15.16 12.59 -0.21
N GLN A 71 -15.14 11.41 0.40
CA GLN A 71 -13.93 10.58 0.47
C GLN A 71 -13.64 9.92 -0.88
N TYR A 72 -14.68 9.44 -1.56
CA TYR A 72 -14.57 8.89 -2.91
C TYR A 72 -14.03 9.94 -3.90
N GLU A 73 -14.62 11.14 -3.93
CA GLU A 73 -14.17 12.26 -4.78
C GLU A 73 -12.68 12.60 -4.53
N CYS A 74 -12.25 12.59 -3.27
CA CYS A 74 -10.86 12.82 -2.90
C CYS A 74 -9.89 11.73 -3.39
N LEU A 75 -10.31 10.46 -3.36
CA LEU A 75 -9.48 9.35 -3.84
C LEU A 75 -9.45 9.31 -5.38
N GLU A 76 -10.56 9.64 -6.04
CA GLU A 76 -10.63 9.78 -7.50
C GLU A 76 -9.67 10.86 -8.01
N ASP A 77 -9.68 12.05 -7.41
CA ASP A 77 -8.71 13.10 -7.74
C ASP A 77 -7.27 12.61 -7.56
N ALA A 78 -6.99 11.88 -6.49
CA ALA A 78 -5.66 11.34 -6.23
C ALA A 78 -5.27 10.26 -7.25
N ARG A 79 -6.22 9.44 -7.72
CA ARG A 79 -6.02 8.44 -8.79
C ARG A 79 -5.61 9.09 -10.11
N TYR A 80 -6.12 10.28 -10.42
CA TYR A 80 -5.70 11.05 -11.59
C TYR A 80 -4.30 11.69 -11.44
N GLY A 81 -3.59 11.41 -10.35
CA GLY A 81 -2.24 11.91 -10.10
C GLY A 81 -2.20 13.31 -9.50
N PHE A 82 -3.35 13.87 -9.07
CA PHE A 82 -3.34 15.13 -8.33
C PHE A 82 -2.82 14.92 -6.92
N LYS A 83 -1.94 15.82 -6.47
CA LYS A 83 -1.51 15.87 -5.08
C LYS A 83 -2.62 16.46 -4.21
N ILE A 84 -3.03 15.74 -3.17
CA ILE A 84 -4.14 16.14 -2.32
C ILE A 84 -3.65 17.05 -1.21
N ILE A 85 -4.26 18.23 -1.10
CA ILE A 85 -3.97 19.19 -0.02
C ILE A 85 -5.13 19.20 0.96
N ALA A 86 -4.83 19.00 2.24
CA ALA A 86 -5.81 19.11 3.30
C ALA A 86 -6.06 20.59 3.63
N VAL A 87 -7.26 21.09 3.38
CA VAL A 87 -7.62 22.49 3.65
C VAL A 87 -8.75 22.63 4.66
N THR A 88 -8.66 23.70 5.45
CA THR A 88 -9.76 24.13 6.32
C THR A 88 -10.83 24.86 5.51
N PRO A 89 -12.09 24.92 5.97
CA PRO A 89 -13.18 25.62 5.27
C PRO A 89 -12.87 27.05 4.78
N PRO A 90 -12.20 27.94 5.55
CA PRO A 90 -11.88 29.29 5.07
C PRO A 90 -10.86 29.30 3.93
N GLU A 91 -10.04 28.27 3.81
CA GLU A 91 -8.95 28.19 2.83
C GLU A 91 -9.37 27.56 1.50
N ARG A 92 -10.56 26.93 1.45
CA ARG A 92 -11.10 26.30 0.24
C ARG A 92 -11.25 27.25 -0.96
N LYS A 93 -11.41 28.55 -0.71
CA LYS A 93 -11.58 29.57 -1.75
C LYS A 93 -10.25 30.07 -2.33
N LYS A 94 -9.11 29.66 -1.78
CA LYS A 94 -7.79 30.06 -2.30
C LYS A 94 -7.50 29.31 -3.60
N VAL A 95 -6.82 30.00 -4.53
CA VAL A 95 -6.32 29.38 -5.77
C VAL A 95 -5.29 28.33 -5.40
N GLN A 96 -5.44 27.14 -5.98
CA GLN A 96 -4.55 26.01 -5.72
C GLN A 96 -3.41 25.97 -6.75
N PRO A 97 -2.20 25.55 -6.33
CA PRO A 97 -1.10 25.34 -7.26
C PRO A 97 -1.45 24.27 -8.31
N ARG A 98 -0.86 24.38 -9.49
CA ARG A 98 -1.08 23.42 -10.59
C ARG A 98 -0.74 21.99 -10.14
N GLY A 99 -1.56 21.02 -10.57
CA GLY A 99 -1.37 19.61 -10.22
C GLY A 99 -1.77 19.25 -8.78
N THR A 100 -2.46 20.15 -8.07
CA THR A 100 -2.96 19.88 -6.72
C THR A 100 -4.48 20.02 -6.64
N ARG A 101 -5.08 19.27 -5.73
CA ARG A 101 -6.52 19.32 -5.43
C ARG A 101 -6.73 19.43 -3.93
N ALA A 102 -7.47 20.44 -3.50
CA ALA A 102 -7.71 20.67 -2.08
C ALA A 102 -9.03 20.04 -1.64
N HIS A 103 -8.94 19.22 -0.60
CA HIS A 103 -10.05 18.52 0.02
C HIS A 103 -10.16 18.91 1.50
N GLY A 104 -11.32 18.66 2.09
CA GLY A 104 -11.53 19.02 3.50
C GLY A 104 -10.54 18.32 4.43
N LEU A 105 -9.99 19.06 5.41
CA LEU A 105 -9.06 18.49 6.39
C LEU A 105 -9.58 17.20 7.04
N LYS A 106 -10.87 17.16 7.41
CA LYS A 106 -11.51 15.96 8.00
C LYS A 106 -11.53 14.76 7.06
N THR A 107 -11.75 14.96 5.77
CA THR A 107 -11.81 13.85 4.80
C THR A 107 -10.41 13.30 4.55
N VAL A 108 -9.44 14.19 4.32
CA VAL A 108 -8.04 13.79 4.06
C VAL A 108 -7.44 13.08 5.27
N THR A 109 -7.62 13.60 6.48
CA THR A 109 -7.11 12.95 7.71
C THR A 109 -7.77 11.60 7.98
N SER A 110 -9.07 11.46 7.69
CA SER A 110 -9.76 10.17 7.80
C SER A 110 -9.22 9.15 6.80
N LEU A 111 -8.97 9.55 5.56
CA LEU A 111 -8.39 8.68 4.53
C LEU A 111 -6.94 8.27 4.87
N ALA A 112 -6.13 9.23 5.34
CA ALA A 112 -4.75 8.98 5.78
C ALA A 112 -4.70 8.03 6.98
N LYS A 113 -5.60 8.20 7.97
CA LYS A 113 -5.72 7.29 9.12
C LYS A 113 -6.04 5.84 8.70
N HIS A 114 -6.73 5.65 7.58
CA HIS A 114 -7.03 4.33 7.03
C HIS A 114 -5.96 3.79 6.08
N GLY A 115 -4.87 4.54 5.86
CA GLY A 115 -3.78 4.16 4.99
C GLY A 115 -4.10 4.29 3.50
N PHE A 116 -5.20 4.96 3.13
CA PHE A 116 -5.59 5.21 1.73
C PHE A 116 -4.79 6.35 1.09
N LEU A 117 -4.31 7.27 1.93
CA LEU A 117 -3.45 8.38 1.55
C LEU A 117 -2.18 8.35 2.41
N ALA A 118 -1.04 8.64 1.81
CA ALA A 118 0.24 8.80 2.48
C ALA A 118 0.75 10.24 2.33
N ASP A 119 1.40 10.76 3.36
CA ASP A 119 2.06 12.06 3.28
C ASP A 119 3.31 11.96 2.39
N ASP A 120 3.42 12.90 1.44
CA ASP A 120 4.52 13.04 0.49
C ASP A 120 5.72 13.81 1.09
N GLY A 121 5.61 14.26 2.34
CA GLY A 121 6.66 15.03 3.05
C GLY A 121 6.78 16.49 2.57
N GLN A 122 6.05 16.86 1.54
CA GLN A 122 5.95 18.22 0.99
C GLN A 122 4.55 18.80 1.18
N ALA A 123 3.99 18.65 2.38
CA ALA A 123 2.69 19.21 2.79
C ALA A 123 1.49 18.79 1.93
N GLY A 124 1.50 17.57 1.38
CA GLY A 124 0.38 17.03 0.63
C GLY A 124 0.39 15.51 0.64
N TYR A 125 -0.71 14.94 0.17
CA TYR A 125 -0.97 13.52 0.27
C TYR A 125 -1.05 12.89 -1.12
N LEU A 126 -0.51 11.68 -1.23
CA LEU A 126 -0.58 10.83 -2.41
C LEU A 126 -1.40 9.59 -2.11
N ILE A 127 -2.03 9.04 -3.14
CA ILE A 127 -2.77 7.79 -3.02
C ILE A 127 -1.81 6.62 -2.83
N THR A 128 -2.19 5.69 -1.96
CA THR A 128 -1.47 4.41 -1.77
C THR A 128 -2.13 3.31 -2.60
N ASP A 129 -1.44 2.19 -2.77
CA ASP A 129 -2.03 0.99 -3.41
C ASP A 129 -3.31 0.53 -2.70
N LEU A 130 -3.35 0.68 -1.37
CA LEU A 130 -4.52 0.36 -0.57
C LEU A 130 -5.68 1.34 -0.83
N GLY A 131 -5.38 2.61 -1.08
CA GLY A 131 -6.35 3.61 -1.52
C GLY A 131 -6.89 3.38 -2.93
N LEU A 132 -6.05 2.90 -3.85
CA LEU A 132 -6.47 2.51 -5.20
C LEU A 132 -7.42 1.31 -5.14
N ASN A 133 -7.06 0.26 -4.40
CA ASN A 133 -7.93 -0.90 -4.20
C ASN A 133 -9.24 -0.53 -3.50
N ALA A 134 -9.21 0.48 -2.62
CA ALA A 134 -10.42 0.94 -1.94
C ALA A 134 -11.46 1.52 -2.91
N LEU A 135 -11.05 2.14 -4.02
CA LEU A 135 -11.99 2.66 -5.04
C LEU A 135 -12.74 1.53 -5.76
N GLU A 136 -12.11 0.37 -5.94
CA GLU A 136 -12.72 -0.77 -6.63
C GLU A 136 -13.58 -1.63 -5.70
N VAL A 137 -13.19 -1.73 -4.42
CA VAL A 137 -13.79 -2.67 -3.47
C VAL A 137 -14.82 -2.01 -2.55
N CYS A 138 -14.71 -0.71 -2.25
CA CYS A 138 -15.62 -0.06 -1.30
C CYS A 138 -16.91 0.43 -1.96
N SER A 139 -18.04 0.27 -1.27
CA SER A 139 -19.29 0.91 -1.66
C SER A 139 -19.27 2.41 -1.39
N VAL A 140 -19.94 3.21 -2.23
CA VAL A 140 -20.07 4.66 -2.05
C VAL A 140 -21.45 4.98 -1.49
N ARG A 141 -21.50 5.77 -0.41
CA ARG A 141 -22.74 6.35 0.12
C ARG A 141 -22.93 7.76 -0.44
N TYR A 142 -23.97 7.92 -1.26
CA TYR A 142 -24.43 9.19 -1.82
C TYR A 142 -25.29 9.99 -0.82
#